data_AF-A0A363MUJ4-F1
#
_entry.id   AF-A0A363MUJ4-F1
#
_cell.length_a   1.000
_cell.length_b   1.000
_cell.length_c   1.000
_cell.angle_alpha   90.00
_cell.angle_beta   90.00
_cell.angle_gamma   90.00
#
_symmetry.space_group_name_H-M   'P 1'
#
loop_
_entity.id
_entity.type
_entity.pdbx_description
1 polymer ?
#
loop_
_entity_poly.entity_id
_entity_poly.type
_entity_poly.pdbx_seq_one_letter_code
_entity_poly.pdbx_strand_id
1 'polypeptide(L)'
;MKKTALYLLIFLTASTLAGSCQEKKEINNHINKITVQDTLTNIKTSFKWQEGLSCPEGYPIQVYRGWLEGPLVSNGVNEKPNSITSISGFGTTTGIGNWGENSSGMSQGEKPIPQRLNCTWYSYVEDIMYEIDTELDYPKMVKLFNEGFQDSNRKRGKVMITYNHITIGFAPGGVVVVWLQEGQKIVEIGRYQGNKIVISPKEIASLDSHERLLFDPVDRERTLKNPKIIAPEVQEANKNKPIPYGLWDSYRIKYCWRPVSIFVREGKVQDELSFTLFNGERETLLGEEFNKNEYQERAIPKSLGLGYWDKNGQGYSGSFIFDEKEIFAAFKELYKKNPEASIDLEVKLNPGSTYLGATLKNEINAISLKKSKTEVYESRSLTKEYRYNWRPVFVFAEGAKIPDNIDIRRRTLQEVLKDKAYTNISFQQNSSPSMIVFNYYERDSFIGATNLIFEEVEIAQTFKNLDKLNPGAPLEMEIKTGKTPHSFSITLKGNGKEIPIKFIADDWK
;
A
#
# COMPACT_ATOMS: atom_id res chain seq x y z
N MET A 1 -14.34 50.22 37.70
CA MET A 1 -12.94 50.20 37.20
C MET A 1 -12.44 48.75 37.27
N LYS A 2 -12.26 48.10 36.10
CA LYS A 2 -10.99 47.52 35.59
C LYS A 2 -10.37 46.45 36.51
N LYS A 3 -10.50 45.16 36.19
CA LYS A 3 -9.66 44.30 35.29
C LYS A 3 -8.54 43.60 36.06
N THR A 4 -8.58 42.25 36.09
CA THR A 4 -7.53 41.24 35.73
C THR A 4 -7.86 39.89 36.39
N ALA A 5 -8.47 38.94 35.67
CA ALA A 5 -7.84 37.88 34.83
C ALA A 5 -7.45 36.64 35.66
N LEU A 6 -8.29 35.59 35.75
CA LEU A 6 -8.47 34.50 34.76
C LEU A 6 -7.23 33.59 34.67
N TYR A 7 -7.05 32.67 35.62
CA TYR A 7 -6.10 31.55 35.54
C TYR A 7 -6.58 30.35 36.38
N LEU A 8 -7.76 29.82 36.08
CA LEU A 8 -8.28 28.61 36.73
C LEU A 8 -9.34 27.96 35.84
N LEU A 9 -8.97 27.45 34.65
CA LEU A 9 -9.67 26.34 33.96
C LEU A 9 -9.01 25.86 32.64
N ILE A 10 -7.70 25.62 32.58
CA ILE A 10 -7.13 24.84 31.45
C ILE A 10 -5.96 23.99 31.99
N PHE A 11 -6.27 22.85 32.61
CA PHE A 11 -5.26 21.83 32.94
C PHE A 11 -5.76 20.39 32.77
N LEU A 12 -6.83 20.18 31.98
CA LEU A 12 -7.25 18.87 31.53
C LEU A 12 -7.67 18.96 30.07
N THR A 13 -6.73 18.66 29.16
CA THR A 13 -6.90 18.04 27.81
C THR A 13 -5.73 18.41 26.90
N ALA A 14 -4.52 17.93 27.21
CA ALA A 14 -3.41 17.95 26.25
C ALA A 14 -2.40 16.85 26.59
N SER A 15 -2.84 15.58 26.58
CA SER A 15 -1.93 14.45 26.78
C SER A 15 -2.50 13.17 26.18
N THR A 16 -2.83 13.19 24.88
CA THR A 16 -2.99 11.98 24.07
C THR A 16 -2.74 12.36 22.61
N LEU A 17 -1.49 12.28 22.12
CA LEU A 17 -1.07 12.13 20.70
C LEU A 17 0.41 12.53 20.53
N ALA A 18 1.32 11.87 21.25
CA ALA A 18 2.77 11.96 20.99
C ALA A 18 3.52 10.64 21.22
N GLY A 19 2.82 9.52 21.32
CA GLY A 19 3.40 8.25 21.77
C GLY A 19 3.74 7.20 20.69
N SER A 20 3.37 7.37 19.41
CA SER A 20 3.42 6.22 18.48
C SER A 20 4.79 5.89 17.90
N CYS A 21 5.80 6.77 18.01
CA CYS A 21 7.18 6.47 17.60
C CYS A 21 8.13 6.14 18.76
N GLN A 22 7.67 6.19 20.02
CA GLN A 22 8.48 5.84 21.20
C GLN A 22 8.10 4.45 21.73
N GLU A 23 8.52 3.39 21.03
CA GLU A 23 8.74 2.11 21.70
C GLU A 23 10.14 2.12 22.34
N LYS A 24 10.15 2.08 23.67
CA LYS A 24 11.36 1.97 24.51
C LYS A 24 12.25 0.81 24.04
N LYS A 25 13.49 1.14 23.65
CA LYS A 25 14.63 0.22 23.71
C LYS A 25 14.97 -0.09 25.17
N GLU A 26 14.29 -1.07 25.76
CA GLU A 26 14.80 -1.75 26.97
C GLU A 26 15.52 -3.03 26.56
N ILE A 27 16.86 -3.01 26.67
CA ILE A 27 17.72 -4.18 26.56
C ILE A 27 17.57 -4.96 27.85
N ASN A 28 16.66 -5.95 27.88
CA ASN A 28 16.64 -6.96 28.92
C ASN A 28 17.48 -8.16 28.46
N ASN A 29 18.76 -8.12 28.83
CA ASN A 29 19.67 -9.26 28.81
C ASN A 29 19.22 -10.28 29.88
N HIS A 30 18.19 -11.07 29.58
CA HIS A 30 18.08 -12.39 30.18
C HIS A 30 17.58 -13.40 29.14
N ILE A 31 18.50 -14.32 28.85
CA ILE A 31 18.42 -15.45 27.94
C ILE A 31 17.16 -16.27 28.21
N ASN A 32 16.18 -16.19 27.30
CA ASN A 32 15.33 -17.33 26.97
C ASN A 32 15.78 -17.83 25.61
N LYS A 33 16.61 -18.86 25.63
CA LYS A 33 16.99 -19.65 24.46
C LYS A 33 15.81 -20.56 24.10
N ILE A 34 14.70 -19.94 23.71
CA ILE A 34 13.65 -20.63 22.94
C ILE A 34 14.17 -20.59 21.50
N THR A 35 14.58 -21.74 21.00
CA THR A 35 15.12 -21.88 19.65
C THR A 35 14.01 -21.51 18.67
N VAL A 36 14.31 -20.68 17.65
CA VAL A 36 13.36 -20.20 16.62
C VAL A 36 12.58 -21.35 15.94
N GLN A 37 13.14 -22.57 15.96
CA GLN A 37 12.50 -23.81 15.53
C GLN A 37 11.16 -24.10 16.25
N ASP A 38 11.03 -23.74 17.52
CA ASP A 38 9.91 -24.16 18.37
C ASP A 38 8.62 -23.35 18.14
N THR A 39 8.72 -22.17 17.51
CA THR A 39 7.58 -21.29 17.20
C THR A 39 7.03 -21.42 15.76
N LEU A 40 7.71 -22.15 14.87
CA LEU A 40 7.35 -22.24 13.44
C LEU A 40 6.52 -23.48 13.06
N THR A 41 6.22 -24.36 14.01
CA THR A 41 5.59 -25.67 13.74
C THR A 41 4.17 -25.62 13.17
N ASN A 42 3.50 -24.46 13.17
CA ASN A 42 2.17 -24.24 12.58
C ASN A 42 2.09 -23.04 11.60
N ILE A 43 3.22 -22.45 11.20
CA ILE A 43 3.23 -21.26 10.34
C ILE A 43 3.44 -21.68 8.88
N LYS A 44 2.66 -21.11 7.94
CA LYS A 44 2.79 -21.40 6.52
C LYS A 44 4.11 -20.83 6.01
N THR A 45 4.92 -21.64 5.33
CA THR A 45 6.26 -21.26 4.85
C THR A 45 6.42 -21.35 3.33
N SER A 46 5.38 -21.79 2.62
CA SER A 46 5.32 -21.83 1.15
C SER A 46 4.19 -20.96 0.67
N PHE A 47 4.42 -20.14 -0.34
CA PHE A 47 3.41 -19.22 -0.90
C PHE A 47 3.53 -19.21 -2.42
N LYS A 48 2.47 -18.74 -3.09
CA LYS A 48 2.56 -18.45 -4.52
C LYS A 48 3.32 -17.14 -4.72
N TRP A 49 4.54 -17.21 -5.22
CA TRP A 49 5.33 -16.01 -5.51
C TRP A 49 6.20 -16.17 -6.76
N GLN A 50 6.74 -15.06 -7.25
CA GLN A 50 7.67 -14.98 -8.37
C GLN A 50 8.92 -14.18 -7.99
N GLU A 51 10.10 -14.67 -8.39
CA GLU A 51 11.35 -13.96 -8.24
C GLU A 51 11.47 -12.80 -9.21
N GLY A 52 12.21 -11.78 -8.83
CA GLY A 52 12.35 -10.58 -9.62
C GLY A 52 13.67 -9.87 -9.40
N LEU A 53 14.10 -9.09 -10.39
CA LEU A 53 15.27 -8.23 -10.29
C LEU A 53 14.87 -6.76 -10.38
N SER A 54 15.66 -5.93 -9.71
CA SER A 54 15.57 -4.47 -9.78
C SER A 54 16.98 -3.89 -9.87
N CYS A 55 17.10 -2.72 -10.48
CA CYS A 55 18.30 -1.90 -10.38
C CYS A 55 17.94 -0.43 -10.52
N PRO A 56 18.82 0.50 -10.09
CA PRO A 56 18.62 1.91 -10.29
C PRO A 56 18.67 2.28 -11.77
N GLU A 57 17.80 3.19 -12.19
CA GLU A 57 17.80 3.69 -13.56
C GLU A 57 19.16 4.30 -13.94
N GLY A 58 19.67 3.94 -15.12
CA GLY A 58 21.01 4.33 -15.59
C GLY A 58 22.16 3.48 -15.07
N TYR A 59 21.88 2.48 -14.22
CA TYR A 59 22.87 1.53 -13.72
C TYR A 59 22.44 0.09 -14.03
N PRO A 60 22.39 -0.30 -15.32
CA PRO A 60 21.98 -1.63 -15.69
C PRO A 60 22.93 -2.69 -15.14
N ILE A 61 22.37 -3.85 -14.86
CA ILE A 61 23.10 -5.02 -14.37
C ILE A 61 22.71 -6.26 -15.18
N GLN A 62 23.50 -7.31 -15.08
CA GLN A 62 23.11 -8.63 -15.55
C GLN A 62 23.60 -9.69 -14.59
N VAL A 63 22.69 -10.56 -14.15
CA VAL A 63 23.05 -11.71 -13.32
C VAL A 63 23.76 -12.73 -14.20
N TYR A 64 25.01 -13.02 -13.85
CA TYR A 64 25.82 -14.06 -14.51
C TYR A 64 25.36 -15.44 -14.04
N ARG A 65 25.28 -15.64 -12.72
CA ARG A 65 24.73 -16.84 -12.08
C ARG A 65 24.07 -16.45 -10.77
N GLY A 66 22.94 -17.04 -10.43
CA GLY A 66 22.35 -16.78 -9.12
C GLY A 66 21.04 -17.51 -8.89
N TRP A 67 20.76 -17.78 -7.61
CA TRP A 67 19.56 -18.45 -7.15
C TRP A 67 19.23 -18.09 -5.70
N LEU A 68 17.96 -18.31 -5.36
CA LEU A 68 17.44 -18.27 -4.01
C LEU A 68 17.28 -19.70 -3.49
N GLU A 69 17.68 -19.94 -2.25
CA GLU A 69 17.57 -21.25 -1.59
C GLU A 69 16.55 -21.22 -0.46
N GLY A 70 15.67 -22.22 -0.41
CA GLY A 70 14.77 -22.46 0.72
C GLY A 70 15.47 -23.06 1.95
N PRO A 71 14.72 -23.25 3.07
CA PRO A 71 15.22 -23.89 4.28
C PRO A 71 16.02 -25.17 4.05
N LEU A 72 17.12 -25.32 4.78
CA LEU A 72 17.89 -26.55 4.78
C LEU A 72 17.06 -27.66 5.43
N VAL A 73 16.98 -28.80 4.74
CA VAL A 73 16.36 -30.01 5.24
C VAL A 73 17.41 -31.11 5.32
N SER A 74 17.47 -31.76 6.48
CA SER A 74 18.35 -32.91 6.70
C SER A 74 17.64 -34.20 6.31
N ASN A 75 18.35 -35.06 5.58
CA ASN A 75 17.93 -36.44 5.36
C ASN A 75 18.65 -37.44 6.28
N GLY A 76 19.26 -36.95 7.37
CA GLY A 76 20.05 -37.75 8.31
C GLY A 76 21.50 -38.00 7.89
N VAL A 77 21.91 -37.59 6.68
CA VAL A 77 23.29 -37.72 6.18
C VAL A 77 23.85 -36.38 5.70
N ASN A 78 23.05 -35.62 4.95
CA ASN A 78 23.43 -34.30 4.44
C ASN A 78 22.27 -33.31 4.62
N GLU A 79 22.61 -32.03 4.69
CA GLU A 79 21.66 -30.93 4.61
C GLU A 79 21.65 -30.36 3.18
N LYS A 80 20.45 -30.17 2.63
CA LYS A 80 20.26 -29.54 1.32
C LYS A 80 19.08 -28.57 1.39
N PRO A 81 19.08 -27.49 0.60
CA PRO A 81 17.93 -26.60 0.54
C PRO A 81 16.71 -27.35 -0.01
N ASN A 82 15.55 -27.12 0.59
CA ASN A 82 14.29 -27.75 0.16
C ASN A 82 13.72 -27.16 -1.15
N SER A 83 14.27 -26.03 -1.61
CA SER A 83 13.94 -25.41 -2.89
C SER A 83 15.13 -24.61 -3.42
N ILE A 84 15.20 -24.50 -4.75
CA ILE A 84 16.15 -23.64 -5.46
C ILE A 84 15.34 -22.89 -6.53
N THR A 85 15.43 -21.57 -6.54
CA THR A 85 14.79 -20.71 -7.54
C THR A 85 15.86 -19.89 -8.26
N SER A 86 16.07 -20.15 -9.55
CA SER A 86 17.03 -19.38 -10.36
C SER A 86 16.60 -17.92 -10.49
N ILE A 87 17.55 -17.00 -10.36
CA ILE A 87 17.40 -15.57 -10.68
C ILE A 87 18.32 -15.15 -11.85
N SER A 88 18.88 -16.14 -12.54
CA SER A 88 19.72 -15.97 -13.73
C SER A 88 18.93 -16.19 -15.02
N GLY A 89 19.46 -15.70 -16.15
CA GLY A 89 18.85 -15.89 -17.46
C GLY A 89 17.74 -14.90 -17.83
N PHE A 90 17.57 -13.82 -17.06
CA PHE A 90 16.56 -12.77 -17.35
C PHE A 90 17.05 -11.72 -18.37
N GLY A 91 18.30 -11.82 -18.83
CA GLY A 91 18.94 -10.79 -19.64
C GLY A 91 19.38 -9.58 -18.83
N THR A 92 19.53 -8.43 -19.50
CA THR A 92 19.93 -7.17 -18.86
C THR A 92 18.77 -6.57 -18.07
N THR A 93 18.96 -6.36 -16.78
CA THR A 93 18.05 -5.58 -15.94
C THR A 93 18.38 -4.10 -16.13
N THR A 94 17.39 -3.32 -16.54
CA THR A 94 17.58 -1.94 -17.05
C THR A 94 17.22 -0.84 -16.04
N GLY A 95 16.49 -1.20 -14.97
CA GLY A 95 15.96 -0.25 -13.98
C GLY A 95 14.70 0.48 -14.44
N ILE A 96 14.13 0.08 -15.59
CA ILE A 96 12.79 0.50 -16.02
C ILE A 96 11.79 -0.02 -14.98
N GLY A 97 11.03 0.89 -14.38
CA GLY A 97 10.15 0.59 -13.25
C GLY A 97 10.56 1.26 -11.93
N ASN A 98 11.71 1.94 -11.85
CA ASN A 98 12.28 2.51 -10.62
C ASN A 98 12.96 1.47 -9.69
N TRP A 99 13.87 1.98 -8.87
CA TRP A 99 14.51 1.22 -7.79
C TRP A 99 13.48 0.65 -6.83
N GLY A 100 13.55 -0.66 -6.61
CA GLY A 100 12.61 -1.39 -5.75
C GLY A 100 11.33 -1.83 -6.45
N GLU A 101 11.15 -1.65 -7.77
CA GLU A 101 10.09 -2.34 -8.50
C GLU A 101 10.62 -3.58 -9.21
N ASN A 102 9.80 -4.63 -9.25
CA ASN A 102 10.12 -5.84 -9.99
C ASN A 102 10.07 -5.59 -11.51
N SER A 103 11.15 -5.95 -12.20
CA SER A 103 11.27 -5.83 -13.67
C SER A 103 11.42 -7.17 -14.40
N SER A 104 11.41 -8.31 -13.70
CA SER A 104 11.67 -9.62 -14.30
C SER A 104 11.02 -10.77 -13.54
N GLY A 105 11.23 -11.99 -14.05
CA GLY A 105 10.83 -13.24 -13.39
C GLY A 105 10.41 -14.29 -14.40
N MET A 106 10.72 -15.55 -14.12
CA MET A 106 10.42 -16.67 -15.04
C MET A 106 9.66 -17.80 -14.35
N SER A 107 9.61 -17.82 -13.02
CA SER A 107 8.95 -18.86 -12.24
C SER A 107 7.88 -18.27 -11.32
N GLN A 108 6.61 -18.40 -11.70
CA GLN A 108 5.49 -18.10 -10.83
C GLN A 108 4.84 -19.40 -10.34
N GLY A 109 4.79 -19.61 -9.04
CA GLY A 109 4.22 -20.84 -8.49
C GLY A 109 4.27 -20.88 -6.97
N GLU A 110 3.64 -21.91 -6.39
CA GLU A 110 3.76 -22.18 -4.96
C GLU A 110 5.12 -22.79 -4.66
N LYS A 111 5.92 -22.09 -3.86
CA LYS A 111 7.28 -22.51 -3.49
C LYS A 111 7.64 -21.99 -2.08
N PRO A 112 8.56 -22.66 -1.36
CA PRO A 112 9.03 -22.21 -0.05
C PRO A 112 9.59 -20.79 -0.11
N ILE A 113 9.38 -20.01 0.95
CA ILE A 113 10.05 -18.72 1.15
C ILE A 113 11.56 -18.99 1.23
N PRO A 114 12.40 -18.24 0.49
CA PRO A 114 13.84 -18.45 0.51
C PRO A 114 14.46 -17.92 1.81
N GLN A 115 15.52 -18.56 2.26
CA GLN A 115 16.31 -18.15 3.42
C GLN A 115 17.71 -17.65 3.03
N ARG A 116 18.15 -17.87 1.80
CA ARG A 116 19.52 -17.53 1.35
C ARG A 116 19.52 -17.07 -0.10
N LEU A 117 20.42 -16.15 -0.41
CA LEU A 117 20.69 -15.62 -1.74
C LEU A 117 22.15 -15.95 -2.10
N ASN A 118 22.35 -16.64 -3.22
CA ASN A 118 23.64 -16.77 -3.88
C ASN A 118 23.56 -16.11 -5.25
N CYS A 119 24.43 -15.15 -5.54
CA CYS A 119 24.40 -14.44 -6.82
C CYS A 119 25.77 -13.86 -7.19
N THR A 120 26.15 -14.04 -8.46
CA THR A 120 27.19 -13.30 -9.15
C THR A 120 26.56 -12.46 -10.25
N TRP A 121 26.85 -11.16 -10.27
CA TRP A 121 26.30 -10.23 -11.25
C TRP A 121 27.33 -9.23 -11.75
N TYR A 122 27.08 -8.73 -12.95
CA TYR A 122 27.85 -7.69 -13.60
C TYR A 122 27.19 -6.33 -13.44
N SER A 123 27.96 -5.33 -13.03
CA SER A 123 27.58 -3.92 -13.04
C SER A 123 28.16 -3.26 -14.29
N TYR A 124 27.32 -2.98 -15.29
CA TYR A 124 27.78 -2.47 -16.58
C TYR A 124 28.51 -1.13 -16.45
N VAL A 125 27.97 -0.19 -15.67
CA VAL A 125 28.55 1.15 -15.52
C VAL A 125 29.89 1.10 -14.79
N GLU A 126 30.01 0.23 -13.78
CA GLU A 126 31.25 0.07 -13.02
C GLU A 126 32.30 -0.77 -13.75
N ASP A 127 31.89 -1.64 -14.67
CA ASP A 127 32.72 -2.69 -15.25
C ASP A 127 33.30 -3.62 -14.17
N ILE A 128 32.43 -4.07 -13.25
CA ILE A 128 32.82 -4.88 -12.10
C ILE A 128 31.86 -6.06 -11.96
N MET A 129 32.44 -7.23 -11.68
CA MET A 129 31.70 -8.40 -11.20
C MET A 129 31.64 -8.40 -9.68
N TYR A 130 30.46 -8.67 -9.17
CA TYR A 130 30.20 -8.83 -7.75
C TYR A 130 29.66 -10.22 -7.47
N GLU A 131 29.96 -10.74 -6.28
CA GLU A 131 29.40 -11.98 -5.75
C GLU A 131 28.83 -11.74 -4.36
N ILE A 132 27.71 -12.39 -4.06
CA ILE A 132 27.12 -12.44 -2.74
C ILE A 132 26.65 -13.86 -2.42
N ASP A 133 26.90 -14.26 -1.18
CA ASP A 133 26.35 -15.45 -0.57
C ASP A 133 25.94 -15.08 0.86
N THR A 134 24.63 -14.95 1.09
CA THR A 134 24.10 -14.41 2.36
C THR A 134 22.79 -15.05 2.75
N GLU A 135 22.59 -15.25 4.05
CA GLU A 135 21.27 -15.48 4.62
C GLU A 135 20.40 -14.23 4.48
N LEU A 136 19.12 -14.44 4.25
CA LEU A 136 18.07 -13.42 4.19
C LEU A 136 17.33 -13.37 5.52
N ASP A 137 16.66 -12.25 5.82
CA ASP A 137 15.76 -12.12 6.97
C ASP A 137 14.48 -12.95 6.78
N TYR A 138 14.65 -14.27 6.90
CA TYR A 138 13.63 -15.29 6.72
C TYR A 138 12.47 -15.12 7.71
N PRO A 139 12.69 -14.88 9.02
CA PRO A 139 11.58 -14.66 9.96
C PRO A 139 10.70 -13.47 9.56
N LYS A 140 11.30 -12.35 9.13
CA LYS A 140 10.55 -11.19 8.67
C LYS A 140 9.73 -11.48 7.42
N MET A 141 10.31 -12.19 6.45
CA MET A 141 9.56 -12.60 5.25
C MET A 141 8.38 -13.52 5.60
N VAL A 142 8.62 -14.59 6.38
CA VAL A 142 7.57 -15.52 6.82
C VAL A 142 6.45 -14.77 7.53
N LYS A 143 6.77 -13.87 8.46
CA LYS A 143 5.79 -13.04 9.17
C LYS A 143 4.94 -12.24 8.18
N LEU A 144 5.57 -11.46 7.30
CA LEU A 144 4.87 -10.59 6.36
C LEU A 144 3.98 -11.37 5.36
N PHE A 145 4.45 -12.52 4.87
CA PHE A 145 3.64 -13.37 3.99
C PHE A 145 2.40 -13.94 4.70
N ASN A 146 2.48 -14.27 5.99
CA ASN A 146 1.34 -14.78 6.75
C ASN A 146 0.37 -13.67 7.18
N GLU A 147 0.88 -12.49 7.56
CA GLU A 147 0.06 -11.34 7.94
C GLU A 147 -0.72 -10.76 6.75
N GLY A 148 -0.08 -10.68 5.58
CA GLY A 148 -0.67 -10.04 4.41
C GLY A 148 -1.00 -8.56 4.65
N PHE A 149 -1.85 -8.00 3.81
CA PHE A 149 -2.33 -6.63 3.92
C PHE A 149 -3.65 -6.44 3.16
N GLN A 150 -4.35 -5.35 3.47
CA GLN A 150 -5.57 -4.98 2.77
C GLN A 150 -5.24 -4.31 1.44
N ASP A 151 -5.92 -4.69 0.36
CA ASP A 151 -5.78 -4.11 -0.97
C ASP A 151 -7.13 -3.63 -1.50
N SER A 152 -7.12 -2.56 -2.32
CA SER A 152 -8.34 -2.02 -2.93
C SER A 152 -8.59 -2.64 -4.31
N ASN A 153 -9.46 -3.64 -4.36
CA ASN A 153 -9.85 -4.30 -5.60
C ASN A 153 -11.10 -3.68 -6.21
N ARG A 154 -11.01 -3.18 -7.45
CA ARG A 154 -12.13 -2.52 -8.17
C ARG A 154 -13.41 -3.37 -8.28
N LYS A 155 -13.33 -4.70 -8.26
CA LYS A 155 -14.49 -5.60 -8.41
C LYS A 155 -15.00 -6.15 -7.08
N ARG A 156 -14.11 -6.34 -6.10
CA ARG A 156 -14.39 -7.02 -4.84
C ARG A 156 -14.36 -6.10 -3.61
N GLY A 157 -14.04 -4.82 -3.79
CA GLY A 157 -13.83 -3.90 -2.68
C GLY A 157 -12.50 -4.19 -1.96
N LYS A 158 -12.46 -3.92 -0.66
CA LYS A 158 -11.29 -4.15 0.19
C LYS A 158 -11.12 -5.65 0.44
N VAL A 159 -9.99 -6.21 0.05
CA VAL A 159 -9.68 -7.65 0.21
C VAL A 159 -8.35 -7.83 0.93
N MET A 160 -8.24 -8.86 1.76
CA MET A 160 -6.95 -9.27 2.32
C MET A 160 -6.20 -10.09 1.28
N ILE A 161 -5.00 -9.64 0.95
CA ILE A 161 -4.05 -10.34 0.07
C ILE A 161 -2.70 -10.46 0.76
N THR A 162 -1.74 -11.12 0.12
CA THR A 162 -0.36 -11.18 0.62
C THR A 162 0.61 -10.97 -0.53
N TYR A 163 1.88 -10.80 -0.20
CA TYR A 163 2.96 -10.62 -1.16
C TYR A 163 3.02 -11.77 -2.15
N ASN A 164 3.38 -11.48 -3.40
CA ASN A 164 3.50 -12.46 -4.48
C ASN A 164 4.79 -12.31 -5.28
N HIS A 165 5.67 -11.38 -4.90
CA HIS A 165 7.00 -11.25 -5.47
C HIS A 165 8.08 -11.12 -4.40
N ILE A 166 9.24 -11.68 -4.70
CA ILE A 166 10.49 -11.47 -3.97
C ILE A 166 11.47 -10.85 -4.96
N THR A 167 11.81 -9.59 -4.74
CA THR A 167 12.61 -8.80 -5.69
C THR A 167 13.97 -8.50 -5.11
N ILE A 168 15.02 -8.77 -5.89
CA ILE A 168 16.41 -8.51 -5.54
C ILE A 168 16.91 -7.31 -6.35
N GLY A 169 17.24 -6.23 -5.65
CA GLY A 169 17.82 -5.02 -6.19
C GLY A 169 19.33 -5.04 -6.15
N PHE A 170 19.97 -4.73 -7.26
CA PHE A 170 21.42 -4.52 -7.32
C PHE A 170 21.71 -3.08 -7.69
N ALA A 171 22.50 -2.40 -6.85
CA ALA A 171 22.93 -1.03 -7.06
C ALA A 171 24.46 -0.90 -6.99
N PRO A 172 25.06 0.14 -7.60
CA PRO A 172 26.50 0.33 -7.64
C PRO A 172 27.18 0.27 -6.28
N GLY A 173 28.41 -0.27 -6.28
CA GLY A 173 29.20 -0.49 -5.07
C GLY A 173 28.88 -1.82 -4.38
N GLY A 174 28.23 -2.76 -5.07
CA GLY A 174 27.85 -4.05 -4.53
C GLY A 174 26.67 -4.00 -3.57
N VAL A 175 25.82 -2.98 -3.65
CA VAL A 175 24.65 -2.84 -2.78
C VAL A 175 23.56 -3.80 -3.25
N VAL A 176 23.08 -4.64 -2.34
CA VAL A 176 21.96 -5.55 -2.59
C VAL A 176 20.82 -5.23 -1.63
N VAL A 177 19.60 -5.09 -2.13
CA VAL A 177 18.39 -4.89 -1.30
C VAL A 177 17.33 -5.87 -1.73
N VAL A 178 16.63 -6.49 -0.77
CA VAL A 178 15.55 -7.44 -1.05
C VAL A 178 14.22 -6.84 -0.60
N TRP A 179 13.19 -6.94 -1.43
CA TRP A 179 11.83 -6.52 -1.10
C TRP A 179 10.82 -7.65 -1.28
N LEU A 180 9.72 -7.57 -0.52
CA LEU A 180 8.48 -8.25 -0.85
C LEU A 180 7.53 -7.27 -1.52
N GLN A 181 6.82 -7.74 -2.56
CA GLN A 181 5.94 -6.90 -3.36
C GLN A 181 4.62 -7.58 -3.66
N GLU A 182 3.54 -6.81 -3.63
CA GLU A 182 2.27 -7.10 -4.27
C GLU A 182 1.46 -5.79 -4.36
N GLY A 183 0.85 -5.53 -5.52
CA GLY A 183 -0.02 -4.38 -5.77
C GLY A 183 0.42 -3.06 -5.13
N GLN A 184 -0.22 -2.74 -4.01
CA GLN A 184 -0.11 -1.47 -3.28
C GLN A 184 0.99 -1.43 -2.22
N LYS A 185 1.70 -2.53 -1.97
CA LYS A 185 2.68 -2.64 -0.90
C LYS A 185 3.99 -3.23 -1.38
N ILE A 186 5.08 -2.47 -1.17
CA ILE A 186 6.46 -2.91 -1.38
C ILE A 186 7.21 -2.64 -0.08
N VAL A 187 7.73 -3.69 0.55
CA VAL A 187 8.41 -3.59 1.86
C VAL A 187 9.83 -4.09 1.74
N GLU A 188 10.78 -3.30 2.26
CA GLU A 188 12.18 -3.69 2.32
C GLU A 188 12.38 -4.76 3.37
N ILE A 189 12.96 -5.89 2.98
CA ILE A 189 13.33 -6.99 3.87
C ILE A 189 14.67 -6.73 4.50
N GLY A 190 15.70 -6.47 3.68
CA GLY A 190 17.04 -6.21 4.19
C GLY A 190 17.99 -5.70 3.10
N ARG A 191 19.11 -5.16 3.58
CA ARG A 191 20.24 -4.67 2.76
C ARG A 191 21.46 -5.52 3.04
N TYR A 192 22.10 -6.00 1.98
CA TYR A 192 23.26 -6.89 1.99
C TYR A 192 24.36 -6.37 1.07
N GLN A 193 25.59 -6.87 1.22
CA GLN A 193 26.77 -6.37 0.50
C GLN A 193 27.42 -7.48 -0.32
N GLY A 194 27.59 -7.22 -1.62
CA GLY A 194 28.41 -8.04 -2.50
C GLY A 194 29.88 -7.68 -2.44
N ASN A 195 30.73 -8.67 -2.71
CA ASN A 195 32.17 -8.55 -2.81
C ASN A 195 32.59 -8.50 -4.27
N LYS A 196 33.61 -7.69 -4.59
CA LYS A 196 34.19 -7.66 -5.93
C LYS A 196 34.92 -8.96 -6.20
N ILE A 197 34.70 -9.53 -7.37
CA ILE A 197 35.39 -10.74 -7.81
C ILE A 197 35.89 -10.60 -9.25
N VAL A 198 36.76 -11.52 -9.66
CA VAL A 198 37.26 -11.63 -11.03
C VAL A 198 37.00 -13.04 -11.51
N ILE A 199 36.26 -13.17 -12.60
CA ILE A 199 36.02 -14.47 -13.25
C ILE A 199 37.31 -14.89 -13.97
N SER A 200 37.75 -16.12 -13.74
CA SER A 200 39.03 -16.58 -14.30
C SER A 200 38.97 -16.66 -15.84
N PRO A 201 40.07 -16.35 -16.55
CA PRO A 201 40.12 -16.49 -18.02
C PRO A 201 39.79 -17.92 -18.49
N LYS A 202 40.15 -18.93 -17.70
CA LYS A 202 39.82 -20.33 -17.98
C LYS A 202 38.32 -20.58 -17.96
N GLU A 203 37.60 -19.99 -17.00
CA GLU A 203 36.15 -20.07 -16.94
C GLU A 203 35.51 -19.36 -18.13
N ILE A 204 35.92 -18.12 -18.43
CA ILE A 204 35.42 -17.35 -19.58
C ILE A 204 35.63 -18.12 -20.90
N ALA A 205 36.80 -18.73 -21.07
CA ALA A 205 37.12 -19.57 -22.24
C ALA A 205 36.31 -20.87 -22.31
N SER A 206 35.64 -21.28 -21.24
CA SER A 206 34.75 -22.46 -21.23
C SER A 206 33.28 -22.12 -21.52
N LEU A 207 32.89 -20.85 -21.42
CA LEU A 207 31.53 -20.37 -21.65
C LEU A 207 31.13 -20.48 -23.13
N ASP A 208 29.82 -20.56 -23.38
CA ASP A 208 29.28 -20.50 -24.74
C ASP A 208 29.38 -19.09 -25.35
N SER A 209 29.10 -18.95 -26.65
CA SER A 209 29.23 -17.67 -27.34
C SER A 209 28.28 -16.58 -26.82
N HIS A 210 27.15 -16.94 -26.23
CA HIS A 210 26.18 -16.00 -25.68
C HIS A 210 26.60 -15.52 -24.29
N GLU A 211 27.01 -16.42 -23.42
CA GLU A 211 27.51 -16.10 -22.08
C GLU A 211 28.80 -15.27 -22.11
N ARG A 212 29.66 -15.50 -23.12
CA ARG A 212 30.88 -14.69 -23.32
C ARG A 212 30.62 -13.23 -23.64
N LEU A 213 29.45 -12.87 -24.18
CA LEU A 213 29.12 -11.47 -24.51
C LEU A 213 29.16 -10.56 -23.27
N LEU A 214 28.83 -11.11 -22.10
CA LEU A 214 28.89 -10.37 -20.83
C LEU A 214 30.30 -9.83 -20.51
N PHE A 215 31.34 -10.44 -21.09
CA PHE A 215 32.74 -10.08 -20.90
C PHE A 215 33.34 -9.37 -22.12
N ASP A 216 32.54 -9.05 -23.15
CA ASP A 216 32.99 -8.34 -24.36
C ASP A 216 32.88 -6.82 -24.17
N PRO A 217 33.99 -6.06 -24.25
CA PRO A 217 33.97 -4.60 -24.16
C PRO A 217 33.07 -3.93 -25.20
N VAL A 218 32.96 -4.50 -26.41
CA VAL A 218 32.11 -3.95 -27.48
C VAL A 218 30.63 -4.12 -27.12
N ASP A 219 30.26 -5.26 -26.54
CA ASP A 219 28.88 -5.50 -26.12
C ASP A 219 28.49 -4.62 -24.92
N ARG A 220 29.42 -4.42 -23.99
CA ARG A 220 29.26 -3.46 -22.88
C ARG A 220 28.98 -2.06 -23.41
N GLU A 221 29.76 -1.56 -24.35
CA GLU A 221 29.58 -0.23 -24.95
C GLU A 221 28.23 -0.13 -25.67
N ARG A 222 27.86 -1.17 -26.43
CA ARG A 222 26.55 -1.27 -27.09
C ARG A 222 25.40 -1.19 -26.09
N THR A 223 25.51 -1.90 -24.97
CA THR A 223 24.52 -1.92 -23.89
C THR A 223 24.35 -0.56 -23.24
N LEU A 224 25.45 0.11 -22.90
CA LEU A 224 25.43 1.43 -22.26
C LEU A 224 24.88 2.55 -23.17
N LYS A 225 25.05 2.43 -24.49
CA LYS A 225 24.52 3.40 -25.47
C LYS A 225 23.08 3.10 -25.91
N ASN A 226 22.53 1.95 -25.55
CA ASN A 226 21.21 1.54 -26.02
C ASN A 226 20.11 2.36 -25.31
N PRO A 227 19.31 3.15 -26.05
CA PRO A 227 18.25 3.99 -25.47
C PRO A 227 17.11 3.18 -24.84
N LYS A 228 17.00 1.88 -25.15
CA LYS A 228 16.03 0.96 -24.52
C LYS A 228 16.52 0.41 -23.18
N ILE A 229 17.81 0.53 -22.88
CA ILE A 229 18.42 0.08 -21.63
C ILE A 229 18.64 1.28 -20.72
N ILE A 230 19.22 2.35 -21.24
CA ILE A 230 19.37 3.62 -20.53
C ILE A 230 18.72 4.72 -21.38
N ALA A 231 17.65 5.33 -20.86
CA ALA A 231 16.96 6.40 -21.56
C ALA A 231 17.92 7.57 -21.91
N PRO A 232 17.78 8.23 -23.08
CA PRO A 232 18.68 9.31 -23.50
C PRO A 232 18.82 10.45 -22.46
N GLU A 233 17.74 10.80 -21.78
CA GLU A 233 17.71 11.84 -20.75
C GLU A 233 18.58 11.44 -19.55
N VAL A 234 18.59 10.15 -19.20
CA VAL A 234 19.41 9.59 -18.11
C VAL A 234 20.87 9.48 -18.53
N GLN A 235 21.15 9.09 -19.78
CA GLN A 235 22.51 9.09 -20.34
C GLN A 235 23.12 10.50 -20.25
N GLU A 236 22.40 11.52 -20.70
CA GLU A 236 22.88 12.90 -20.65
C GLU A 236 22.96 13.42 -19.21
N ALA A 237 21.98 13.11 -18.36
CA ALA A 237 22.00 13.49 -16.96
C ALA A 237 23.18 12.89 -16.19
N ASN A 238 23.65 11.69 -16.55
CA ASN A 238 24.77 11.01 -15.88
C ASN A 238 26.13 11.23 -16.57
N LYS A 239 26.13 11.83 -17.76
CA LYS A 239 27.35 12.07 -18.54
C LYS A 239 28.40 12.83 -17.74
N ASN A 240 29.61 12.30 -17.70
CA ASN A 240 30.77 12.85 -16.98
C ASN A 240 30.55 13.03 -15.47
N LYS A 241 29.52 12.42 -14.87
CA LYS A 241 29.32 12.41 -13.42
C LYS A 241 29.94 11.14 -12.82
N PRO A 242 30.54 11.23 -11.62
CA PRO A 242 30.99 10.05 -10.92
C PRO A 242 29.79 9.20 -10.50
N ILE A 243 30.03 7.89 -10.35
CA ILE A 243 29.05 6.96 -9.79
C ILE A 243 28.76 7.39 -8.33
N PRO A 244 27.49 7.59 -7.95
CA PRO A 244 27.12 8.12 -6.65
C PRO A 244 27.10 7.00 -5.60
N TYR A 245 28.27 6.45 -5.28
CA TYR A 245 28.41 5.45 -4.23
C TYR A 245 27.81 5.94 -2.90
N GLY A 246 27.09 5.06 -2.20
CA GLY A 246 26.41 5.37 -0.95
C GLY A 246 25.04 6.07 -1.09
N LEU A 247 24.64 6.48 -2.31
CA LEU A 247 23.34 7.11 -2.54
C LEU A 247 22.16 6.22 -2.11
N TRP A 248 22.17 4.95 -2.52
CA TRP A 248 21.09 4.02 -2.18
C TRP A 248 21.02 3.67 -0.69
N ASP A 249 22.15 3.69 0.02
CA ASP A 249 22.15 3.57 1.48
C ASP A 249 21.53 4.82 2.13
N SER A 250 21.75 6.02 1.57
CA SER A 250 21.16 7.25 2.07
C SER A 250 19.63 7.31 1.92
N TYR A 251 19.08 6.62 0.92
CA TYR A 251 17.63 6.55 0.70
C TYR A 251 16.91 5.73 1.78
N ARG A 252 17.63 4.84 2.48
CA ARG A 252 17.09 3.96 3.52
C ARG A 252 16.93 4.64 4.88
N ILE A 253 17.41 5.88 5.03
CA ILE A 253 17.26 6.64 6.27
C ILE A 253 15.76 6.91 6.47
N LYS A 254 15.23 6.43 7.60
CA LYS A 254 13.82 6.59 7.98
C LYS A 254 13.64 7.77 8.93
N TYR A 255 12.46 8.38 8.81
CA TYR A 255 11.99 9.47 9.65
C TYR A 255 10.57 9.14 10.10
N CYS A 256 10.20 9.51 11.33
CA CYS A 256 8.84 9.41 11.83
C CYS A 256 7.94 10.45 11.13
N TRP A 257 7.12 10.03 10.16
CA TRP A 257 6.23 10.96 9.43
C TRP A 257 4.90 10.34 8.98
N ARG A 258 3.92 11.19 8.68
CA ARG A 258 2.63 10.80 8.08
C ARG A 258 2.13 11.81 7.04
N PRO A 259 1.32 11.41 6.05
CA PRO A 259 0.66 12.33 5.13
C PRO A 259 -0.58 12.96 5.76
N VAL A 260 -0.82 14.26 5.56
CA VAL A 260 -1.99 14.97 6.07
C VAL A 260 -2.63 15.78 4.95
N SER A 261 -3.93 15.65 4.73
CA SER A 261 -4.65 16.43 3.71
C SER A 261 -5.24 17.70 4.30
N ILE A 262 -4.94 18.85 3.70
CA ILE A 262 -5.43 20.17 4.12
C ILE A 262 -6.22 20.81 2.98
N PHE A 263 -7.49 21.14 3.22
CA PHE A 263 -8.38 21.73 2.23
C PHE A 263 -8.36 23.26 2.29
N VAL A 264 -8.04 23.91 1.17
CA VAL A 264 -8.13 25.38 1.00
C VAL A 264 -9.58 25.81 0.84
N ARG A 265 -10.42 24.94 0.25
CA ARG A 265 -11.86 25.12 0.08
C ARG A 265 -12.55 23.83 0.49
N GLU A 266 -13.81 23.95 0.88
CA GLU A 266 -14.65 22.80 1.25
C GLU A 266 -14.55 21.67 0.22
N GLY A 267 -14.24 20.48 0.73
CA GLY A 267 -13.98 19.29 -0.05
C GLY A 267 -13.71 18.12 0.88
N LYS A 268 -13.51 16.95 0.28
CA LYS A 268 -13.29 15.69 1.00
C LYS A 268 -12.24 14.86 0.29
N VAL A 269 -11.32 14.27 1.05
CA VAL A 269 -10.33 13.33 0.52
C VAL A 269 -10.93 11.92 0.47
N GLN A 270 -10.51 11.13 -0.50
CA GLN A 270 -10.78 9.69 -0.55
C GLN A 270 -10.19 9.01 0.69
N ASP A 271 -10.79 7.90 1.14
CA ASP A 271 -10.29 7.09 2.26
C ASP A 271 -9.11 6.18 1.85
N GLU A 272 -8.33 6.67 0.88
CA GLU A 272 -7.17 6.04 0.27
C GLU A 272 -6.15 7.11 -0.13
N LEU A 273 -4.87 6.84 0.14
CA LEU A 273 -3.75 7.62 -0.35
C LEU A 273 -2.53 6.71 -0.55
N SER A 274 -1.84 6.87 -1.67
CA SER A 274 -0.70 6.05 -2.06
C SER A 274 0.57 6.87 -2.15
N PHE A 275 1.70 6.32 -1.75
CA PHE A 275 3.01 6.93 -1.97
C PHE A 275 4.11 5.89 -2.23
N THR A 276 5.12 6.31 -2.98
CA THR A 276 6.37 5.57 -3.15
C THR A 276 7.49 6.30 -2.43
N LEU A 277 8.49 5.57 -1.96
CA LEU A 277 9.62 6.09 -1.19
C LEU A 277 10.92 5.95 -1.98
N PHE A 278 11.91 6.78 -1.67
CA PHE A 278 13.21 6.75 -2.38
C PHE A 278 13.98 5.43 -2.19
N ASN A 279 13.78 4.69 -1.09
CA ASN A 279 14.38 3.37 -0.90
C ASN A 279 13.67 2.25 -1.68
N GLY A 280 12.66 2.57 -2.48
CA GLY A 280 11.90 1.62 -3.30
C GLY A 280 10.70 0.99 -2.59
N GLU A 281 10.43 1.34 -1.33
CA GLU A 281 9.19 0.94 -0.66
C GLU A 281 7.98 1.69 -1.25
N ARG A 282 6.80 1.07 -1.15
CA ARG A 282 5.51 1.62 -1.56
C ARG A 282 4.48 1.28 -0.51
N GLU A 283 3.63 2.24 -0.19
CA GLU A 283 2.55 2.08 0.78
C GLU A 283 1.30 2.77 0.27
N THR A 284 0.16 2.11 0.46
CA THR A 284 -1.16 2.71 0.30
C THR A 284 -1.88 2.60 1.63
N LEU A 285 -2.23 3.75 2.21
CA LEU A 285 -3.06 3.82 3.39
C LEU A 285 -4.52 3.64 2.97
N LEU A 286 -5.19 2.62 3.50
CA LEU A 286 -6.58 2.29 3.18
C LEU A 286 -7.43 2.14 4.43
N GLY A 287 -8.68 2.61 4.37
CA GLY A 287 -9.69 2.28 5.39
C GLY A 287 -9.25 2.65 6.81
N GLU A 288 -9.11 1.67 7.71
CA GLU A 288 -8.66 1.94 9.08
C GLU A 288 -7.25 2.53 9.15
N GLU A 289 -6.30 2.07 8.33
CA GLU A 289 -4.94 2.63 8.32
C GLU A 289 -4.96 4.10 7.90
N PHE A 290 -5.78 4.43 6.91
CA PHE A 290 -6.00 5.82 6.48
C PHE A 290 -6.71 6.66 7.56
N ASN A 291 -7.69 6.08 8.26
CA ASN A 291 -8.43 6.81 9.30
C ASN A 291 -7.59 7.05 10.56
N LYS A 292 -6.80 6.07 10.98
CA LYS A 292 -5.88 6.18 12.13
C LYS A 292 -4.73 7.12 11.79
N ASN A 293 -4.15 6.98 10.60
CA ASN A 293 -3.06 7.80 10.07
C ASN A 293 -1.98 8.09 11.12
N GLU A 294 -1.44 7.01 11.69
CA GLU A 294 -0.44 7.08 12.74
C GLU A 294 0.92 7.50 12.17
N TYR A 295 1.74 8.13 13.01
CA TYR A 295 3.13 8.38 12.66
C TYR A 295 3.88 7.05 12.61
N GLN A 296 4.66 6.86 11.54
CA GLN A 296 5.47 5.67 11.36
C GLN A 296 6.84 6.04 10.82
N GLU A 297 7.83 5.20 11.11
CA GLU A 297 9.18 5.28 10.56
C GLU A 297 9.17 4.90 9.08
N ARG A 298 9.33 5.92 8.23
CA ARG A 298 9.25 5.80 6.77
C ARG A 298 10.46 6.45 6.13
N ALA A 299 10.94 5.88 5.04
CA ALA A 299 11.89 6.58 4.17
C ALA A 299 11.24 7.84 3.56
N ILE A 300 12.07 8.70 2.96
CA ILE A 300 11.59 9.95 2.35
C ILE A 300 10.70 9.63 1.14
N PRO A 301 9.53 10.29 1.00
CA PRO A 301 8.62 10.03 -0.11
C PRO A 301 9.16 10.58 -1.42
N LYS A 302 9.08 9.76 -2.47
CA LYS A 302 9.44 10.09 -3.86
C LYS A 302 8.24 10.60 -4.64
N SER A 303 7.08 9.96 -4.47
CA SER A 303 5.83 10.40 -5.08
C SER A 303 4.65 10.12 -4.15
N LEU A 304 3.56 10.87 -4.34
CA LEU A 304 2.32 10.70 -3.59
C LEU A 304 1.14 10.94 -4.53
N GLY A 305 0.11 10.10 -4.43
CA GLY A 305 -1.13 10.22 -5.19
C GLY A 305 -2.36 10.09 -4.28
N LEU A 306 -3.39 10.88 -4.57
CA LEU A 306 -4.64 10.87 -3.81
C LEU A 306 -5.85 11.33 -4.63
N GLY A 307 -7.01 10.75 -4.32
CA GLY A 307 -8.31 11.18 -4.80
C GLY A 307 -8.97 12.17 -3.84
N TYR A 308 -9.68 13.17 -4.36
CA TYR A 308 -10.48 14.08 -3.55
C TYR A 308 -11.66 14.66 -4.34
N TRP A 309 -12.63 15.23 -3.63
CA TRP A 309 -13.83 15.84 -4.20
C TRP A 309 -14.00 17.28 -3.76
N ASP A 310 -14.60 18.10 -4.63
CA ASP A 310 -15.16 19.38 -4.23
C ASP A 310 -16.52 19.23 -3.53
N LYS A 311 -17.04 20.33 -2.99
CA LYS A 311 -18.36 20.38 -2.35
C LYS A 311 -19.54 19.97 -3.25
N ASN A 312 -19.37 19.99 -4.58
CA ASN A 312 -20.39 19.61 -5.54
C ASN A 312 -20.27 18.13 -5.96
N GLY A 313 -19.29 17.40 -5.41
CA GLY A 313 -19.02 16.00 -5.74
C GLY A 313 -18.23 15.80 -7.02
N GLN A 314 -17.64 16.83 -7.60
CA GLN A 314 -16.68 16.67 -8.69
C GLN A 314 -15.39 16.07 -8.13
N GLY A 315 -14.98 14.92 -8.68
CA GLY A 315 -13.78 14.21 -8.28
C GLY A 315 -12.53 14.69 -9.01
N TYR A 316 -11.42 14.64 -8.31
CA TYR A 316 -10.09 15.03 -8.76
C TYR A 316 -9.08 13.98 -8.32
N SER A 317 -8.10 13.71 -9.18
CA SER A 317 -6.93 12.93 -8.84
C SER A 317 -5.72 13.85 -8.86
N GLY A 318 -5.01 13.92 -7.74
CA GLY A 318 -3.80 14.69 -7.58
C GLY A 318 -2.59 13.80 -7.44
N SER A 319 -1.46 14.22 -7.99
CA SER A 319 -0.17 13.55 -7.79
C SER A 319 0.97 14.53 -7.56
N PHE A 320 1.98 14.06 -6.83
CA PHE A 320 3.24 14.72 -6.58
C PHE A 320 4.39 13.83 -7.05
N ILE A 321 5.36 14.41 -7.74
CA ILE A 321 6.72 13.87 -7.86
C ILE A 321 7.63 14.87 -7.18
N PHE A 322 8.18 14.49 -6.03
CA PHE A 322 8.98 15.37 -5.20
C PHE A 322 10.38 15.60 -5.81
N ASP A 323 10.88 16.83 -5.73
CA ASP A 323 12.27 17.12 -6.08
C ASP A 323 13.18 16.54 -5.01
N GLU A 324 14.04 15.59 -5.39
CA GLU A 324 14.91 14.84 -4.48
C GLU A 324 15.78 15.78 -3.61
N LYS A 325 16.42 16.78 -4.22
CA LYS A 325 17.32 17.68 -3.48
C LYS A 325 16.56 18.53 -2.47
N GLU A 326 15.41 19.08 -2.87
CA GLU A 326 14.57 19.90 -1.99
C GLU A 326 14.02 19.09 -0.82
N ILE A 327 13.45 17.91 -1.07
CA ILE A 327 12.78 17.13 -0.03
C ILE A 327 13.79 16.52 0.96
N PHE A 328 14.94 16.03 0.50
CA PHE A 328 15.99 15.54 1.40
C PHE A 328 16.55 16.66 2.28
N ALA A 329 16.77 17.84 1.73
CA ALA A 329 17.21 18.99 2.50
C ALA A 329 16.17 19.38 3.57
N ALA A 330 14.88 19.38 3.21
CA ALA A 330 13.80 19.73 4.12
C ALA A 330 13.64 18.73 5.28
N PHE A 331 13.64 17.43 5.02
CA PHE A 331 13.63 16.41 6.09
C PHE A 331 14.83 16.56 7.02
N LYS A 332 16.03 16.70 6.46
CA LYS A 332 17.26 16.88 7.25
C LYS A 332 17.22 18.15 8.11
N GLU A 333 16.68 19.24 7.60
CA GLU A 333 16.54 20.49 8.34
C GLU A 333 15.57 20.35 9.52
N LEU A 334 14.40 19.74 9.31
CA LEU A 334 13.40 19.53 10.36
C LEU A 334 13.91 18.58 11.44
N TYR A 335 14.67 17.56 11.07
CA TYR A 335 15.22 16.56 11.98
C TYR A 335 16.45 17.05 12.75
N LYS A 336 17.27 17.94 12.17
CA LYS A 336 18.49 18.45 12.82
C LYS A 336 18.24 19.15 14.16
N LYS A 337 17.09 19.81 14.31
CA LYS A 337 16.72 20.52 15.54
C LYS A 337 16.08 19.63 16.60
N ASN A 338 15.44 18.54 16.19
CA ASN A 338 14.85 17.55 17.07
C ASN A 338 14.83 16.17 16.36
N PRO A 339 15.77 15.26 16.68
CA PRO A 339 15.81 13.92 16.13
C PRO A 339 14.60 13.02 16.49
N GLU A 340 13.74 13.45 17.41
CA GLU A 340 12.49 12.75 17.71
C GLU A 340 11.27 13.48 17.10
N ALA A 341 11.50 14.40 16.15
CA ALA A 341 10.42 15.14 15.53
C ALA A 341 9.53 14.23 14.67
N SER A 342 8.26 14.15 15.03
CA SER A 342 7.20 13.72 14.14
C SER A 342 6.96 14.78 13.06
N ILE A 343 6.93 14.35 11.81
CA ILE A 343 6.76 15.24 10.65
C ILE A 343 5.41 14.97 9.98
N ASP A 344 4.62 16.02 9.79
CA ASP A 344 3.46 16.01 8.90
C ASP A 344 3.90 16.40 7.48
N LEU A 345 3.61 15.54 6.51
CA LEU A 345 3.61 15.91 5.10
C LEU A 345 2.22 16.45 4.75
N GLU A 346 2.03 17.76 4.90
CA GLU A 346 0.79 18.44 4.56
C GLU A 346 0.64 18.59 3.04
N VAL A 347 -0.38 17.92 2.50
CA VAL A 347 -0.85 18.03 1.12
C VAL A 347 -2.01 19.01 1.07
N LYS A 348 -1.76 20.21 0.52
CA LYS A 348 -2.73 21.28 0.36
C LYS A 348 -3.54 21.07 -0.92
N LEU A 349 -4.83 20.83 -0.74
CA LEU A 349 -5.81 20.57 -1.79
C LEU A 349 -6.66 21.81 -2.03
N ASN A 350 -6.81 22.19 -3.30
CA ASN A 350 -7.69 23.28 -3.71
C ASN A 350 -8.74 22.76 -4.72
N PRO A 351 -9.88 22.21 -4.24
CA PRO A 351 -10.93 21.72 -5.12
C PRO A 351 -11.42 22.80 -6.10
N GLY A 352 -11.60 22.41 -7.36
CA GLY A 352 -11.90 23.33 -8.46
C GLY A 352 -10.68 24.07 -9.02
N SER A 353 -9.46 23.72 -8.61
CA SER A 353 -8.21 24.22 -9.13
C SER A 353 -7.28 23.06 -9.50
N THR A 354 -6.36 23.31 -10.42
CA THR A 354 -5.25 22.40 -10.73
C THR A 354 -4.05 22.57 -9.78
N TYR A 355 -4.16 23.46 -8.79
CA TYR A 355 -3.09 23.74 -7.85
C TYR A 355 -3.07 22.75 -6.68
N LEU A 356 -1.89 22.17 -6.45
CA LEU A 356 -1.54 21.40 -5.27
C LEU A 356 -0.34 22.05 -4.58
N GLY A 357 -0.30 21.99 -3.26
CA GLY A 357 0.87 22.38 -2.48
C GLY A 357 1.32 21.27 -1.55
N ALA A 358 2.62 21.18 -1.29
CA ALA A 358 3.16 20.30 -0.26
C ALA A 358 3.97 21.13 0.76
N THR A 359 3.85 20.78 2.04
CA THR A 359 4.61 21.41 3.12
C THR A 359 4.99 20.34 4.13
N LEU A 360 6.27 20.23 4.46
CA LEU A 360 6.74 19.43 5.58
C LEU A 360 6.69 20.29 6.84
N LYS A 361 6.16 19.75 7.93
CA LYS A 361 5.96 20.50 9.17
C LYS A 361 6.25 19.62 10.38
N ASN A 362 6.94 20.18 11.36
CA ASN A 362 6.99 19.64 12.71
C ASN A 362 6.51 20.71 13.70
N GLU A 363 6.67 20.47 15.00
CA GLU A 363 6.24 21.40 16.06
C GLU A 363 6.93 22.78 16.01
N ILE A 364 8.09 22.87 15.36
CA ILE A 364 8.97 24.05 15.39
C ILE A 364 8.89 24.85 14.09
N ASN A 365 8.98 24.15 12.96
CA ASN A 365 9.22 24.72 11.64
C ASN A 365 8.28 24.11 10.59
N ALA A 366 8.02 24.88 9.53
CA ALA A 366 7.32 24.42 8.33
C ALA A 366 8.11 24.81 7.07
N ILE A 367 8.31 23.87 6.16
CA ILE A 367 9.08 24.04 4.92
C ILE A 367 8.17 23.68 3.74
N SER A 368 7.83 24.66 2.91
CA SER A 368 7.06 24.43 1.69
C SER A 368 7.95 23.86 0.58
N LEU A 369 7.49 22.79 -0.05
CA LEU A 369 8.15 22.13 -1.18
C LEU A 369 7.66 22.78 -2.48
N LYS A 370 8.51 23.57 -3.15
CA LYS A 370 8.13 24.42 -4.30
C LYS A 370 8.60 23.86 -5.63
N LYS A 371 9.55 22.93 -5.64
CA LYS A 371 10.13 22.35 -6.86
C LYS A 371 9.47 21.04 -7.28
N SER A 372 8.63 20.47 -6.42
CA SER A 372 7.84 19.28 -6.72
C SER A 372 6.99 19.48 -7.97
N LYS A 373 7.00 18.49 -8.86
CA LYS A 373 6.06 18.45 -9.99
C LYS A 373 4.71 17.99 -9.46
N THR A 374 3.65 18.67 -9.87
CA THR A 374 2.28 18.36 -9.44
C THR A 374 1.38 18.22 -10.64
N GLU A 375 0.50 17.23 -10.63
CA GLU A 375 -0.53 17.07 -11.65
C GLU A 375 -1.89 16.91 -10.98
N VAL A 376 -2.90 17.56 -11.57
CA VAL A 376 -4.30 17.44 -11.16
C VAL A 376 -5.14 17.25 -12.39
N TYR A 377 -6.01 16.26 -12.35
CA TYR A 377 -7.03 16.07 -13.38
C TYR A 377 -8.39 15.76 -12.75
N GLU A 378 -9.44 16.21 -13.43
CA GLU A 378 -10.79 15.81 -13.11
C GLU A 378 -10.98 14.32 -13.38
N SER A 379 -11.46 13.58 -12.38
CA SER A 379 -11.63 12.14 -12.46
C SER A 379 -13.10 11.79 -12.57
N ARG A 380 -13.53 11.38 -13.77
CA ARG A 380 -14.90 10.87 -13.99
C ARG A 380 -15.23 9.67 -13.10
N SER A 381 -14.23 8.83 -12.78
CA SER A 381 -14.42 7.67 -11.91
C SER A 381 -14.73 8.12 -10.49
N LEU A 382 -13.93 9.04 -9.93
CA LEU A 382 -14.17 9.59 -8.60
C LEU A 382 -15.48 10.39 -8.55
N THR A 383 -15.80 11.19 -9.58
CA THR A 383 -17.10 11.89 -9.64
C THR A 383 -18.28 10.91 -9.57
N LYS A 384 -18.18 9.76 -10.25
CA LYS A 384 -19.21 8.71 -10.15
C LYS A 384 -19.24 8.09 -8.74
N GLU A 385 -18.09 7.78 -8.16
CA GLU A 385 -17.98 7.22 -6.81
C GLU A 385 -18.66 8.12 -5.76
N TYR A 386 -18.46 9.43 -5.84
CA TYR A 386 -19.09 10.39 -4.92
C TYR A 386 -20.61 10.45 -5.07
N ARG A 387 -21.12 10.44 -6.31
CA ARG A 387 -22.57 10.53 -6.58
C ARG A 387 -23.39 9.38 -5.99
N TYR A 388 -22.76 8.25 -5.67
CA TYR A 388 -23.44 7.05 -5.16
C TYR A 388 -22.99 6.64 -3.76
N ASN A 389 -22.28 7.51 -3.04
CA ASN A 389 -21.82 7.24 -1.68
C ASN A 389 -22.96 7.52 -0.67
N TRP A 390 -23.96 6.64 -0.66
CA TRP A 390 -25.03 6.66 0.34
C TRP A 390 -24.55 5.97 1.63
N ARG A 391 -24.93 6.49 2.79
CA ARG A 391 -24.61 5.93 4.11
C ARG A 391 -25.88 5.42 4.80
N PRO A 392 -25.96 4.15 5.20
CA PRO A 392 -27.05 3.69 6.05
C PRO A 392 -26.91 4.31 7.45
N VAL A 393 -28.01 4.85 7.97
CA VAL A 393 -28.15 5.35 9.34
C VAL A 393 -29.27 4.54 10.00
N PHE A 394 -28.93 3.75 11.01
CA PHE A 394 -29.91 2.94 11.73
C PHE A 394 -30.38 3.68 12.99
N VAL A 395 -31.69 3.85 13.12
CA VAL A 395 -32.33 4.52 14.26
C VAL A 395 -33.26 3.53 14.93
N PHE A 396 -32.94 3.12 16.16
CA PHE A 396 -33.74 2.15 16.91
C PHE A 396 -34.67 2.88 17.88
N ALA A 397 -35.97 2.59 17.84
CA ALA A 397 -36.90 3.12 18.84
C ALA A 397 -36.56 2.57 20.23
N GLU A 398 -36.83 3.37 21.27
CA GLU A 398 -36.64 2.94 22.66
C GLU A 398 -37.46 1.67 22.96
N GLY A 399 -36.75 0.60 23.37
CA GLY A 399 -37.32 -0.73 23.59
C GLY A 399 -37.37 -1.65 22.36
N ALA A 400 -36.88 -1.23 21.20
CA ALA A 400 -36.76 -2.09 20.02
C ALA A 400 -35.65 -3.14 20.20
N LYS A 401 -35.86 -4.35 19.67
CA LYS A 401 -34.82 -5.39 19.62
C LYS A 401 -33.74 -4.96 18.63
N ILE A 402 -32.50 -4.86 19.11
CA ILE A 402 -31.33 -4.53 18.28
C ILE A 402 -30.84 -5.82 17.60
N PRO A 403 -30.59 -5.82 16.28
CA PRO A 403 -29.98 -6.96 15.60
C PRO A 403 -28.54 -7.16 16.05
N ASP A 404 -28.08 -8.41 16.10
CA ASP A 404 -26.68 -8.73 16.40
C ASP A 404 -25.77 -8.44 15.21
N ASN A 405 -26.32 -8.55 13.98
CA ASN A 405 -25.60 -8.26 12.74
C ASN A 405 -26.55 -7.69 11.68
N ILE A 406 -26.08 -6.69 10.93
CA ILE A 406 -26.79 -6.11 9.79
C ILE A 406 -25.97 -6.35 8.52
N ASP A 407 -26.57 -7.02 7.55
CA ASP A 407 -25.97 -7.33 6.25
C ASP A 407 -26.72 -6.58 5.14
N ILE A 408 -26.00 -5.94 4.23
CA ILE A 408 -26.57 -5.14 3.15
C ILE A 408 -26.16 -5.80 1.83
N ARG A 409 -27.12 -6.27 1.03
CA ARG A 409 -26.85 -7.11 -0.16
C ARG A 409 -27.22 -6.43 -1.49
N ARG A 410 -26.64 -6.97 -2.57
CA ARG A 410 -26.86 -6.60 -3.98
C ARG A 410 -27.24 -7.80 -4.85
N ARG A 411 -28.46 -8.30 -4.68
CA ARG A 411 -29.12 -9.34 -5.51
C ARG A 411 -30.44 -8.84 -6.09
N THR A 412 -30.76 -9.08 -7.35
CA THR A 412 -32.10 -8.74 -7.88
C THR A 412 -33.19 -9.47 -7.08
N LEU A 413 -34.39 -8.89 -6.96
CA LEU A 413 -35.50 -9.54 -6.25
C LEU A 413 -35.75 -10.96 -6.79
N GLN A 414 -35.58 -11.17 -8.10
CA GLN A 414 -35.71 -12.48 -8.73
C GLN A 414 -34.61 -13.47 -8.31
N GLU A 415 -33.38 -13.02 -8.09
CA GLU A 415 -32.28 -13.86 -7.56
C GLU A 415 -32.49 -14.19 -6.09
N VAL A 416 -33.01 -13.25 -5.29
CA VAL A 416 -33.36 -13.51 -3.88
C VAL A 416 -34.44 -14.57 -3.78
N LEU A 417 -35.51 -14.47 -4.60
CA LEU A 417 -36.61 -15.43 -4.59
C LEU A 417 -36.23 -16.83 -5.10
N LYS A 418 -35.16 -16.95 -5.90
CA LYS A 418 -34.69 -18.22 -6.46
C LYS A 418 -33.79 -19.01 -5.50
N ASP A 419 -33.08 -18.33 -4.62
CA ASP A 419 -31.97 -18.92 -3.87
C ASP A 419 -32.40 -19.20 -2.42
N LYS A 420 -32.88 -20.43 -2.15
CA LYS A 420 -33.23 -20.90 -0.79
C LYS A 420 -32.00 -21.25 0.06
N ALA A 421 -30.78 -20.94 -0.39
CA ALA A 421 -29.53 -21.24 0.32
C ALA A 421 -28.59 -20.03 0.29
N TYR A 422 -28.24 -19.55 1.49
CA TYR A 422 -27.41 -18.37 1.68
C TYR A 422 -25.96 -18.63 1.30
N THR A 423 -25.46 -17.89 0.31
CA THR A 423 -24.03 -17.81 -0.01
C THR A 423 -23.55 -16.36 0.02
N ASN A 424 -22.44 -16.12 0.71
CA ASN A 424 -21.77 -14.82 0.87
C ASN A 424 -21.31 -14.29 -0.49
N ILE A 425 -21.93 -13.20 -0.96
CA ILE A 425 -21.48 -12.45 -2.14
C ILE A 425 -21.26 -11.00 -1.71
N SER A 426 -20.09 -10.46 -2.07
CA SER A 426 -19.51 -9.22 -1.57
C SER A 426 -20.28 -7.94 -1.92
N PHE A 427 -20.22 -6.99 -0.97
CA PHE A 427 -20.60 -5.60 -1.13
C PHE A 427 -19.82 -4.96 -2.27
N GLN A 428 -20.49 -4.54 -3.35
CA GLN A 428 -19.94 -3.44 -4.14
C GLN A 428 -20.32 -2.15 -3.37
N GLN A 429 -19.48 -1.13 -3.31
CA GLN A 429 -19.94 0.24 -3.05
C GLN A 429 -20.54 0.78 -4.37
N ASN A 430 -21.45 1.75 -4.36
CA ASN A 430 -21.95 2.48 -5.56
C ASN A 430 -23.18 1.96 -6.34
N SER A 431 -24.13 1.28 -5.70
CA SER A 431 -25.50 1.02 -6.19
C SER A 431 -26.46 0.91 -4.99
N SER A 432 -27.76 1.15 -5.25
CA SER A 432 -28.81 0.94 -4.24
C SER A 432 -28.76 -0.49 -3.71
N PRO A 433 -28.98 -0.71 -2.40
CA PRO A 433 -29.07 -2.05 -1.87
C PRO A 433 -30.34 -2.68 -2.43
N SER A 434 -30.32 -3.96 -2.73
CA SER A 434 -31.54 -4.67 -3.09
C SER A 434 -32.12 -5.44 -1.92
N MET A 435 -31.35 -5.59 -0.84
CA MET A 435 -31.82 -6.14 0.42
C MET A 435 -30.98 -5.63 1.60
N ILE A 436 -31.61 -5.44 2.76
CA ILE A 436 -30.95 -5.29 4.06
C ILE A 436 -31.45 -6.41 4.97
N VAL A 437 -30.56 -7.11 5.65
CA VAL A 437 -30.85 -8.27 6.49
C VAL A 437 -30.47 -7.97 7.94
N PHE A 438 -31.43 -8.13 8.84
CA PHE A 438 -31.26 -7.97 10.28
C PHE A 438 -31.21 -9.35 10.93
N ASN A 439 -30.02 -9.82 11.30
CA ASN A 439 -29.83 -11.14 11.91
C ASN A 439 -29.91 -11.09 13.43
N TYR A 440 -30.58 -12.09 14.00
CA TYR A 440 -30.72 -12.29 15.44
C TYR A 440 -30.16 -13.65 15.85
N TYR A 441 -29.38 -13.66 16.92
CA TYR A 441 -28.76 -14.84 17.49
C TYR A 441 -29.11 -14.97 18.97
N GLU A 442 -29.10 -16.20 19.46
CA GLU A 442 -29.19 -16.51 20.90
C GLU A 442 -28.16 -17.60 21.21
N ARG A 443 -27.21 -17.31 22.11
CA ARG A 443 -26.13 -18.25 22.51
C ARG A 443 -25.45 -18.90 21.30
N ASP A 444 -24.99 -18.05 20.37
CA ASP A 444 -24.32 -18.41 19.12
C ASP A 444 -25.17 -19.21 18.11
N SER A 445 -26.45 -19.43 18.40
CA SER A 445 -27.39 -20.08 17.48
C SER A 445 -28.20 -19.03 16.74
N PHE A 446 -28.26 -19.14 15.42
CA PHE A 446 -29.12 -18.30 14.59
C PHE A 446 -30.60 -18.60 14.91
N ILE A 447 -31.38 -17.58 15.26
CA ILE A 447 -32.79 -17.73 15.66
C ILE A 447 -33.79 -17.07 14.70
N GLY A 448 -33.28 -16.35 13.71
CA GLY A 448 -34.09 -15.73 12.66
C GLY A 448 -33.48 -14.44 12.13
N ALA A 449 -33.99 -13.97 10.99
CA ALA A 449 -33.67 -12.66 10.46
C ALA A 449 -34.88 -12.01 9.80
N THR A 450 -34.81 -10.69 9.72
CA THR A 450 -35.75 -9.88 8.93
C THR A 450 -35.05 -9.34 7.70
N ASN A 451 -35.60 -9.64 6.53
CA ASN A 451 -35.13 -9.19 5.23
C ASN A 451 -35.99 -8.00 4.77
N LEU A 452 -35.36 -6.85 4.55
CA LEU A 452 -35.96 -5.70 3.89
C LEU A 452 -35.55 -5.72 2.43
N ILE A 453 -36.45 -6.16 1.55
CA ILE A 453 -36.18 -6.39 0.13
C ILE A 453 -36.70 -5.22 -0.69
N PHE A 454 -35.88 -4.70 -1.59
CA PHE A 454 -36.22 -3.56 -2.44
C PHE A 454 -36.49 -4.03 -3.87
N GLU A 455 -37.62 -3.63 -4.43
CA GLU A 455 -37.87 -3.84 -5.86
C GLU A 455 -36.89 -3.00 -6.69
N GLU A 456 -36.17 -3.65 -7.61
CA GLU A 456 -35.09 -3.04 -8.39
C GLU A 456 -35.56 -1.81 -9.16
N VAL A 457 -36.76 -1.87 -9.74
CA VAL A 457 -37.36 -0.75 -10.50
C VAL A 457 -37.72 0.41 -9.57
N GLU A 458 -38.31 0.14 -8.40
CA GLU A 458 -38.75 1.18 -7.47
C GLU A 458 -37.56 1.88 -6.80
N ILE A 459 -36.54 1.14 -6.37
CA ILE A 459 -35.37 1.74 -5.75
C ILE A 459 -34.48 2.45 -6.77
N ALA A 460 -34.30 1.86 -7.97
CA ALA A 460 -33.58 2.54 -9.04
C ALA A 460 -34.30 3.83 -9.46
N GLN A 461 -35.64 3.83 -9.50
CA GLN A 461 -36.41 5.04 -9.79
C GLN A 461 -36.32 6.06 -8.64
N THR A 462 -36.29 5.61 -7.39
CA THR A 462 -36.12 6.47 -6.21
C THR A 462 -34.75 7.16 -6.22
N PHE A 463 -33.68 6.40 -6.46
CA PHE A 463 -32.33 6.95 -6.63
C PHE A 463 -32.22 7.83 -7.89
N LYS A 464 -32.87 7.46 -9.03
CA LYS A 464 -32.95 8.31 -10.23
C LYS A 464 -33.75 9.60 -10.04
N ASN A 465 -34.73 9.60 -9.15
CA ASN A 465 -35.49 10.81 -8.82
C ASN A 465 -34.68 11.75 -7.91
N LEU A 466 -33.76 11.20 -7.10
CA LEU A 466 -32.73 11.96 -6.39
C LEU A 466 -31.64 12.49 -7.31
N ASP A 467 -31.33 11.81 -8.42
CA ASP A 467 -30.41 12.31 -9.47
C ASP A 467 -30.84 13.66 -10.08
N LYS A 468 -32.11 14.07 -9.91
CA LYS A 468 -32.63 15.38 -10.36
C LYS A 468 -32.40 16.50 -9.35
N LEU A 469 -31.80 16.21 -8.20
CA LEU A 469 -31.43 17.19 -7.17
C LEU A 469 -29.94 17.46 -7.26
N ASN A 470 -29.54 18.71 -6.97
CA ASN A 470 -28.17 19.19 -7.19
C ASN A 470 -27.11 18.16 -6.78
N PRO A 471 -26.14 17.84 -7.68
CA PRO A 471 -25.03 16.94 -7.35
C PRO A 471 -24.29 17.44 -6.10
N GLY A 472 -24.02 16.57 -5.12
CA GLY A 472 -23.03 16.92 -4.07
C GLY A 472 -23.34 16.58 -2.61
N ALA A 473 -24.59 16.35 -2.18
CA ALA A 473 -24.84 15.99 -0.78
C ALA A 473 -24.77 14.47 -0.54
N PRO A 474 -24.16 14.00 0.57
CA PRO A 474 -24.24 12.60 0.97
C PRO A 474 -25.71 12.19 1.14
N LEU A 475 -26.08 11.05 0.56
CA LEU A 475 -27.40 10.45 0.73
C LEU A 475 -27.37 9.61 2.02
N GLU A 476 -28.23 9.91 2.99
CA GLU A 476 -28.41 9.08 4.19
C GLU A 476 -29.63 8.19 4.01
N MET A 477 -29.45 6.87 4.06
CA MET A 477 -30.58 5.96 4.13
C MET A 477 -30.89 5.73 5.60
N GLU A 478 -31.86 6.47 6.13
CA GLU A 478 -32.34 6.31 7.50
C GLU A 478 -33.29 5.11 7.58
N ILE A 479 -32.94 4.10 8.38
CA ILE A 479 -33.80 2.96 8.69
C ILE A 479 -34.24 3.09 10.14
N LYS A 480 -35.53 3.36 10.35
CA LYS A 480 -36.14 3.35 11.70
C LYS A 480 -36.76 2.01 11.98
N THR A 481 -36.47 1.46 13.14
CA THR A 481 -37.17 0.28 13.68
C THR A 481 -38.22 0.74 14.69
N GLY A 482 -39.45 0.24 14.56
CA GLY A 482 -40.56 0.51 15.46
C GLY A 482 -40.61 -0.45 16.66
N LYS A 483 -41.54 -0.19 17.58
CA LYS A 483 -41.72 -0.96 18.82
C LYS A 483 -42.39 -2.33 18.61
N THR A 484 -43.19 -2.46 17.55
CA THR A 484 -43.80 -3.74 17.18
C THR A 484 -42.85 -4.53 16.29
N PRO A 485 -42.81 -5.87 16.41
CA PRO A 485 -42.09 -6.72 15.46
C PRO A 485 -42.47 -6.31 14.03
N HIS A 486 -41.48 -6.25 13.13
CA HIS A 486 -41.66 -5.99 11.70
C HIS A 486 -42.09 -4.55 11.34
N SER A 487 -42.01 -3.61 12.28
CA SER A 487 -42.18 -2.19 11.98
C SER A 487 -40.86 -1.58 11.53
N PHE A 488 -40.74 -1.34 10.22
CA PHE A 488 -39.61 -0.62 9.64
C PHE A 488 -40.11 0.58 8.85
N SER A 489 -39.34 1.66 8.84
CA SER A 489 -39.51 2.72 7.85
C SER A 489 -38.16 3.10 7.31
N ILE A 490 -38.04 3.17 5.99
CA ILE A 490 -36.80 3.56 5.33
C ILE A 490 -37.03 4.89 4.64
N THR A 491 -36.15 5.85 4.92
CA THR A 491 -36.20 7.18 4.32
C THR A 491 -34.83 7.51 3.75
N LEU A 492 -34.79 7.85 2.47
CA LEU A 492 -33.59 8.40 1.85
C LEU A 492 -33.59 9.91 2.06
N LYS A 493 -32.59 10.41 2.78
CA LYS A 493 -32.39 11.82 3.08
C LYS A 493 -31.21 12.35 2.27
N GLY A 494 -31.38 13.54 1.71
CA GLY A 494 -30.30 14.24 1.02
C GLY A 494 -30.80 15.52 0.38
N ASN A 495 -29.95 16.54 0.31
CA ASN A 495 -30.29 17.84 -0.29
C ASN A 495 -31.56 18.49 0.30
N GLY A 496 -31.79 18.36 1.63
CA GLY A 496 -32.97 18.91 2.30
C GLY A 496 -34.30 18.23 1.91
N LYS A 497 -34.24 17.09 1.24
CA LYS A 497 -35.41 16.26 0.91
C LYS A 497 -35.33 14.92 1.61
N GLU A 498 -36.50 14.42 1.97
CA GLU A 498 -36.71 13.10 2.55
C GLU A 498 -37.68 12.34 1.65
N ILE A 499 -37.26 11.17 1.17
CA ILE A 499 -38.07 10.32 0.30
C ILE A 499 -38.25 8.97 0.98
N PRO A 500 -39.49 8.56 1.32
CA PRO A 500 -39.73 7.22 1.85
C PRO A 500 -39.43 6.17 0.77
N ILE A 501 -38.70 5.13 1.14
CA ILE A 501 -38.38 4.00 0.27
C ILE A 501 -39.38 2.88 0.57
N LYS A 502 -39.98 2.35 -0.50
CA LYS A 502 -40.79 1.13 -0.41
C LYS A 502 -39.89 -0.10 -0.35
N PHE A 503 -40.32 -1.08 0.43
CA PHE A 503 -39.65 -2.37 0.57
C PHE A 503 -40.69 -3.42 0.96
N ILE A 504 -40.32 -4.68 0.77
CA ILE A 504 -41.05 -5.85 1.25
C ILE A 504 -40.28 -6.36 2.48
N ALA A 505 -40.97 -6.49 3.61
CA ALA A 505 -40.41 -7.16 4.78
C ALA A 505 -40.74 -8.66 4.71
N ASP A 506 -39.74 -9.50 4.88
CA ASP A 506 -39.89 -10.96 4.93
C ASP A 506 -39.08 -11.50 6.12
N ASP A 507 -39.73 -12.31 6.96
CA ASP A 507 -39.13 -12.87 8.16
C ASP A 507 -38.88 -14.35 7.98
N TRP A 508 -37.65 -14.75 8.31
CA TRP A 508 -37.27 -16.16 8.34
C TRP A 508 -36.81 -16.53 9.74
N LYS A 509 -37.15 -17.75 10.14
CA LYS A 509 -36.68 -18.39 11.36
C LYS A 509 -35.73 -19.51 11.02
#